data_AF-A0A3B6TJB7-F1
#
_entry.id   AF-A0A3B6TJB7-F1
#
_cell.length_a   1.000
_cell.length_b   1.000
_cell.length_c   1.000
_cell.angle_alpha   90.00
_cell.angle_beta   90.00
_cell.angle_gamma   90.00
#
_symmetry.space_group_name_H-M   'P 1'
#
loop_
_entity.id
_entity.type
_entity.pdbx_description
1 polymer ?
#
loop_
_entity_poly.entity_id
_entity_poly.type
_entity_poly.pdbx_seq_one_letter_code
_entity_poly.pdbx_strand_id
1 'polypeptide(L)'
;MDFAKEVVVQAALSEILGRIFSSLLDGLRLPTDGGARDAHRRRLERLLGSIGSMVEEAEGRHINNHQLLGHLKVLTEGMYRARFALEAADLDDAHDADATDDDGDRRRPLALLSPFNRTKRSRITSLIWGAGAGAGAGDHDGGSMKRLAAASEELEELTRDCTREFVLLVQGYPRKVHRAVRTTLYMDRCVFGRHVETERIVDFLLQQHGGYLSALAVVGAKKVGKTTVVKHACDDERVRGHFARVEWFETPEVVKAGGQAGQTAWESDGPEYLAGVRRIIGEPREGRSLLVFDDAWPVDASAWRELASSTTTGAGDCKLIFTCRDADLARDMSTAAEPVVLGKAPMEEYWYYFKAFAFGGGADPRDNPRAAAVGRQICERLDRTYLDARVLGGLLGANLGDTPFWRRMLAALARCERRPLHVGVLLELLPVNGRRLQSYGYCRSPPNVTVQDVLGGRTSGGSDEDGSMTVHLCRETLYMDHWYSITFKY
;
A
#
# COMPACT_ATOMS: atom_id res chain seq x y z
N MET A 1 -39.86 3.14 25.24
CA MET A 1 -40.30 4.00 24.12
C MET A 1 -39.13 4.64 23.36
N ASP A 2 -37.88 4.44 23.78
CA ASP A 2 -36.72 5.16 23.21
C ASP A 2 -36.10 4.49 21.98
N PHE A 3 -36.16 3.16 21.86
CA PHE A 3 -35.65 2.43 20.69
C PHE A 3 -36.40 2.78 19.39
N ALA A 4 -37.72 2.95 19.46
CA ALA A 4 -38.52 3.34 18.30
C ALA A 4 -38.24 4.77 17.84
N LYS A 5 -37.85 5.67 18.75
CA LYS A 5 -37.49 7.05 18.42
C LYS A 5 -36.14 7.11 17.70
N GLU A 6 -35.17 6.31 18.14
CA GLU A 6 -33.82 6.30 17.57
C GLU A 6 -33.81 5.80 16.11
N VAL A 7 -34.56 4.73 15.83
CA VAL A 7 -34.69 4.16 14.47
C VAL A 7 -35.44 5.12 13.54
N VAL A 8 -36.51 5.76 14.03
CA VAL A 8 -37.28 6.73 13.24
C VAL A 8 -36.47 7.99 12.95
N VAL A 9 -35.66 8.46 13.91
CA VAL A 9 -34.78 9.61 13.72
C VAL A 9 -33.69 9.31 12.70
N GLN A 10 -33.10 8.11 12.71
CA GLN A 10 -32.10 7.74 11.69
C GLN A 10 -32.70 7.59 10.29
N ALA A 11 -33.90 7.00 10.16
CA ALA A 11 -34.59 6.90 8.89
C ALA A 11 -35.00 8.28 8.34
N ALA A 12 -35.45 9.18 9.21
CA ALA A 12 -35.77 10.55 8.82
C ALA A 12 -34.51 11.33 8.40
N LEU A 13 -33.39 11.15 9.10
CA LEU A 13 -32.10 11.75 8.73
C LEU A 13 -31.59 11.24 7.39
N SER A 14 -31.71 9.94 7.10
CA SER A 14 -31.26 9.38 5.81
C SER A 14 -32.12 9.87 4.64
N GLU A 15 -33.42 10.06 4.85
CA GLU A 15 -34.30 10.63 3.83
C GLU A 15 -34.07 12.14 3.62
N ILE A 16 -33.83 12.89 4.69
CA ILE A 16 -33.48 14.31 4.61
C ILE A 16 -32.13 14.49 3.92
N LEU A 17 -31.11 13.71 4.30
CA LEU A 17 -29.82 13.71 3.61
C LEU A 17 -29.98 13.31 2.15
N GLY A 18 -30.76 12.27 1.84
CA GLY A 18 -31.05 11.86 0.47
C GLY A 18 -31.69 12.97 -0.37
N ARG A 19 -32.62 13.75 0.21
CA ARG A 19 -33.24 14.90 -0.46
C ARG A 19 -32.28 16.09 -0.59
N ILE A 20 -31.43 16.35 0.41
CA ILE A 20 -30.38 17.38 0.33
C ILE A 20 -29.39 17.02 -0.78
N PHE A 21 -28.92 15.78 -0.85
CA PHE A 21 -28.05 15.30 -1.92
C PHE A 21 -28.74 15.38 -3.29
N SER A 22 -30.01 14.96 -3.42
CA SER A 22 -30.77 15.11 -4.66
C SER A 22 -30.92 16.58 -5.07
N SER A 23 -31.22 17.47 -4.13
CA SER A 23 -31.42 18.89 -4.41
C SER A 23 -30.12 19.64 -4.71
N LEU A 24 -28.99 19.23 -4.11
CA LEU A 24 -27.65 19.70 -4.47
C LEU A 24 -27.24 19.20 -5.86
N LEU A 25 -27.67 17.99 -6.24
CA LEU A 25 -27.45 17.43 -7.58
C LEU A 25 -28.30 18.13 -8.65
N ASP A 26 -29.54 18.53 -8.31
CA ASP A 26 -30.47 19.19 -9.24
C ASP A 26 -30.24 20.71 -9.35
N GLY A 27 -29.82 21.39 -8.28
CA GLY A 27 -29.66 22.85 -8.21
C GLY A 27 -28.39 23.43 -8.86
N LEU A 28 -27.45 22.59 -9.31
CA LEU A 28 -26.18 23.02 -9.91
C LEU A 28 -26.16 23.06 -11.44
N ARG A 29 -27.33 23.01 -12.10
CA ARG A 29 -27.40 23.19 -13.57
C ARG A 29 -27.41 24.69 -13.92
N LEU A 30 -26.23 25.25 -14.14
CA LEU A 30 -26.00 26.60 -14.68
C LEU A 30 -24.73 26.61 -15.57
N PRO A 31 -24.59 27.61 -16.45
CA PRO A 31 -24.56 27.48 -17.91
C PRO A 31 -23.31 26.77 -18.46
N THR A 32 -23.52 25.99 -19.53
CA THR A 32 -22.48 25.42 -20.40
C THR A 32 -21.77 26.54 -21.17
N ASP A 33 -20.71 27.09 -20.59
CA ASP A 33 -19.71 27.86 -21.34
C ASP A 33 -18.28 27.51 -20.88
N GLY A 34 -17.98 26.21 -20.98
CA GLY A 34 -16.62 25.66 -20.85
C GLY A 34 -16.56 24.43 -21.74
N GLY A 35 -15.44 24.23 -22.43
CA GLY A 35 -15.29 23.17 -23.43
C GLY A 35 -15.66 21.78 -22.90
N ALA A 36 -15.92 20.82 -23.79
CA ALA A 36 -16.33 19.45 -23.43
C ALA A 36 -15.41 18.80 -22.36
N ARG A 37 -14.12 19.09 -22.43
CA ARG A 37 -13.11 18.71 -21.44
C ARG A 37 -13.42 19.23 -20.02
N ASP A 38 -13.76 20.50 -19.88
CA ASP A 38 -14.10 21.10 -18.58
C ASP A 38 -15.41 20.55 -18.01
N ALA A 39 -16.35 20.20 -18.89
CA ALA A 39 -17.58 19.52 -18.48
C ALA A 39 -17.28 18.14 -17.89
N HIS A 40 -16.45 17.33 -18.55
CA HIS A 40 -15.99 16.03 -18.02
C HIS A 40 -15.22 16.18 -16.70
N ARG A 41 -14.33 17.18 -16.61
CA ARG A 41 -13.59 17.48 -15.37
C ARG A 41 -14.53 17.80 -14.20
N ARG A 42 -15.42 18.79 -14.36
CA ARG A 42 -16.38 19.19 -13.32
C ARG A 42 -17.30 18.04 -12.91
N ARG A 43 -17.66 17.17 -13.86
CA ARG A 43 -18.43 15.96 -13.58
C ARG A 43 -17.65 14.96 -12.75
N LEU A 44 -16.40 14.71 -13.13
CA LEU A 44 -15.51 13.79 -12.44
C LEU A 44 -15.24 14.23 -10.99
N GLU A 45 -14.98 15.52 -10.77
CA GLU A 45 -14.80 16.10 -9.43
C GLU A 45 -16.03 15.89 -8.52
N ARG A 46 -17.25 16.07 -9.06
CA ARG A 46 -18.49 15.81 -8.31
C ARG A 46 -18.66 14.34 -7.95
N LEU A 47 -18.42 13.43 -8.90
CA LEU A 47 -18.51 11.98 -8.68
C LEU A 47 -17.47 11.52 -7.64
N LEU A 48 -16.25 12.06 -7.70
CA LEU A 48 -15.20 11.80 -6.72
C LEU A 48 -15.55 12.27 -5.32
N GLY A 49 -16.22 13.42 -5.17
CA GLY A 49 -16.70 13.88 -3.86
C GLY A 49 -17.72 12.91 -3.25
N SER A 50 -18.64 12.40 -4.06
CA SER A 50 -19.63 11.40 -3.64
C SER A 50 -18.96 10.08 -3.25
N ILE A 51 -18.18 9.48 -4.16
CA ILE A 51 -17.52 8.19 -3.93
C ILE A 51 -16.51 8.27 -2.80
N GLY A 52 -15.74 9.35 -2.71
CA GLY A 52 -14.81 9.58 -1.60
C GLY A 52 -15.50 9.52 -0.24
N SER A 53 -16.62 10.24 -0.07
CA SER A 53 -17.38 10.20 1.19
C SER A 53 -17.92 8.81 1.51
N MET A 54 -18.34 8.03 0.52
CA MET A 54 -18.83 6.67 0.73
C MET A 54 -17.71 5.70 1.13
N VAL A 55 -16.56 5.81 0.48
CA VAL A 55 -15.37 5.00 0.81
C VAL A 55 -14.90 5.33 2.23
N GLU A 56 -14.79 6.61 2.58
CA GLU A 56 -14.41 7.05 3.94
C GLU A 56 -15.37 6.52 5.01
N GLU A 57 -16.69 6.60 4.77
CA GLU A 57 -17.70 6.08 5.70
C GLU A 57 -17.63 4.55 5.84
N ALA A 58 -17.38 3.83 4.73
CA ALA A 58 -17.30 2.38 4.73
C ALA A 58 -16.01 1.86 5.39
N GLU A 59 -14.85 2.46 5.07
CA GLU A 59 -13.57 2.11 5.70
C GLU A 59 -13.55 2.43 7.21
N GLY A 60 -14.34 3.42 7.62
CA GLY A 60 -14.58 3.79 9.02
C GLY A 60 -15.45 2.81 9.82
N ARG A 61 -15.90 1.70 9.22
CA ARG A 61 -16.79 0.72 9.85
C ARG A 61 -16.20 -0.69 9.84
N HIS A 62 -16.64 -1.51 10.78
CA HIS A 62 -16.24 -2.91 10.91
C HIS A 62 -17.09 -3.82 10.01
N ILE A 63 -16.86 -3.76 8.70
CA ILE A 63 -17.62 -4.54 7.71
C ILE A 63 -17.11 -5.98 7.69
N ASN A 64 -17.98 -6.94 8.02
CA ASN A 64 -17.66 -8.38 7.94
C ASN A 64 -18.27 -9.07 6.70
N ASN A 65 -19.19 -8.41 5.98
CA ASN A 65 -19.78 -9.00 4.79
C ASN A 65 -18.80 -8.90 3.61
N HIS A 66 -18.32 -10.05 3.15
CA HIS A 66 -17.36 -10.15 2.05
C HIS A 66 -17.84 -9.55 0.73
N GLN A 67 -19.14 -9.59 0.42
CA GLN A 67 -19.67 -8.96 -0.80
C GLN A 67 -19.60 -7.44 -0.70
N LEU A 68 -19.95 -6.87 0.47
CA LEU A 68 -19.81 -5.43 0.72
C LEU A 68 -18.35 -4.98 0.68
N LEU A 69 -17.43 -5.77 1.24
CA LEU A 69 -15.99 -5.51 1.11
C LEU A 69 -15.53 -5.57 -0.35
N GLY A 70 -16.10 -6.48 -1.15
CA GLY A 70 -15.88 -6.53 -2.60
C GLY A 70 -16.34 -5.27 -3.31
N HIS A 71 -17.54 -4.77 -3.01
CA HIS A 71 -18.05 -3.51 -3.56
C HIS A 71 -17.20 -2.31 -3.13
N LEU A 72 -16.78 -2.26 -1.86
CA LEU A 72 -15.86 -1.23 -1.36
C LEU A 72 -14.55 -1.23 -2.15
N LYS A 73 -13.98 -2.41 -2.43
CA LYS A 73 -12.77 -2.53 -3.25
C LYS A 73 -12.94 -1.89 -4.64
N VAL A 74 -14.04 -2.20 -5.33
CA VAL A 74 -14.32 -1.66 -6.66
C VAL A 74 -14.48 -0.14 -6.62
N LEU A 75 -15.21 0.40 -5.62
CA LEU A 75 -15.37 1.84 -5.43
C LEU A 75 -14.04 2.55 -5.16
N THR A 76 -13.21 1.98 -4.28
CA THR A 76 -11.89 2.52 -3.95
C THR A 76 -10.94 2.50 -5.14
N GLU A 77 -10.93 1.42 -5.93
CA GLU A 77 -10.12 1.34 -7.17
C GLU A 77 -10.57 2.38 -8.21
N GLY A 78 -11.87 2.49 -8.46
CA GLY A 78 -12.43 3.50 -9.38
C GLY A 78 -12.10 4.92 -8.92
N MET A 79 -12.22 5.19 -7.61
CA MET A 79 -11.82 6.47 -7.03
C MET A 79 -10.36 6.77 -7.35
N TYR A 80 -9.42 5.86 -7.07
CA TYR A 80 -7.99 6.10 -7.34
C TYR A 80 -7.72 6.36 -8.83
N ARG A 81 -8.35 5.61 -9.74
CA ARG A 81 -8.20 5.82 -11.20
C ARG A 81 -8.65 7.19 -11.65
N ALA A 82 -9.84 7.62 -11.23
CA ALA A 82 -10.38 8.93 -11.60
C ALA A 82 -9.56 10.09 -11.05
N ARG A 83 -9.12 9.95 -9.79
CA ARG A 83 -8.32 10.95 -9.08
C ARG A 83 -6.91 11.06 -9.72
N PHE A 84 -6.34 9.92 -10.15
CA PHE A 84 -5.13 9.89 -10.97
C PHE A 84 -5.33 10.53 -12.36
N ALA A 85 -6.48 10.30 -13.01
CA ALA A 85 -6.78 10.90 -14.32
C ALA A 85 -6.88 12.44 -14.25
N LEU A 86 -7.48 12.99 -13.19
CA LEU A 86 -7.50 14.44 -12.93
C LEU A 86 -6.08 15.00 -12.79
N GLU A 87 -5.26 14.41 -11.93
CA GLU A 87 -3.89 14.86 -11.70
C GLU A 87 -3.02 14.73 -12.96
N ALA A 88 -3.27 13.70 -13.77
CA ALA A 88 -2.58 13.54 -15.04
C ALA A 88 -2.92 14.67 -16.01
N ALA A 89 -4.21 15.03 -16.12
CA ALA A 89 -4.66 16.15 -16.95
C ALA A 89 -4.11 17.50 -16.46
N ASP A 90 -4.13 17.75 -15.14
CA ASP A 90 -3.58 18.98 -14.53
C ASP A 90 -2.10 19.18 -14.86
N LEU A 91 -1.33 18.09 -14.83
CA LEU A 91 0.11 18.13 -15.09
C LEU A 91 0.45 18.26 -16.57
N ASP A 92 -0.45 17.85 -17.46
CA ASP A 92 -0.33 18.11 -18.89
C ASP A 92 -0.55 19.60 -19.18
N ASP A 93 -1.56 20.22 -18.56
CA ASP A 93 -1.84 21.66 -18.71
C ASP A 93 -0.69 22.54 -18.20
N ALA A 94 -0.16 22.21 -17.03
CA ALA A 94 0.98 22.92 -16.44
C ALA A 94 2.24 22.84 -17.32
N HIS A 95 2.40 21.76 -18.11
CA HIS A 95 3.53 21.63 -19.02
C HIS A 95 3.35 22.43 -20.30
N ASP A 96 2.11 22.58 -20.80
CA ASP A 96 1.83 23.37 -21.99
C ASP A 96 1.94 24.88 -21.71
N ALA A 97 1.56 25.35 -20.51
CA ALA A 97 1.79 26.73 -20.08
C ALA A 97 3.28 27.11 -20.00
N ASP A 98 4.13 26.20 -19.52
CA ASP A 98 5.58 26.40 -19.39
C ASP A 98 6.29 26.37 -20.78
N ALA A 99 5.71 25.68 -21.76
CA ALA A 99 6.24 25.63 -23.13
C ALA A 99 5.96 26.91 -23.94
N THR A 100 4.95 27.69 -23.56
CA THR A 100 4.62 28.98 -24.20
C THR A 100 5.44 30.15 -23.68
N ASP A 101 6.05 30.03 -22.49
CA ASP A 101 6.86 31.09 -21.87
C ASP A 101 8.36 31.05 -22.26
N ASP A 102 8.85 29.97 -22.87
CA ASP A 102 10.28 29.77 -23.22
C ASP A 102 10.67 30.26 -24.64
N ASP A 103 9.77 30.89 -25.40
CA ASP A 103 10.10 31.41 -26.74
C ASP A 103 10.99 32.69 -26.70
N GLY A 104 11.45 33.10 -25.52
CA GLY A 104 12.18 34.34 -25.27
C GLY A 104 13.70 34.26 -25.10
N ASP A 105 14.33 33.10 -24.84
CA ASP A 105 15.78 33.08 -24.61
C ASP A 105 16.50 31.90 -25.28
N ARG A 106 17.11 32.19 -26.44
CA ARG A 106 18.06 31.30 -27.12
C ARG A 106 19.37 31.20 -26.31
N ARG A 107 19.34 30.46 -25.20
CA ARG A 107 20.55 29.91 -24.58
C ARG A 107 20.32 28.46 -24.19
N ARG A 108 20.64 27.56 -25.13
CA ARG A 108 20.75 26.11 -24.89
C ARG A 108 21.67 25.84 -23.69
N PRO A 109 21.22 25.10 -22.66
CA PRO A 109 22.11 24.29 -21.86
C PRO A 109 21.90 22.83 -22.26
N LEU A 110 22.95 22.25 -22.84
CA LEU A 110 23.29 20.81 -22.85
C LEU A 110 22.13 19.85 -22.58
N ALA A 111 21.43 19.52 -23.66
CA ALA A 111 20.63 18.31 -23.77
C ALA A 111 21.53 17.08 -23.59
N LEU A 112 21.66 16.58 -22.37
CA LEU A 112 22.13 15.22 -22.13
C LEU A 112 21.29 14.54 -21.03
N LEU A 113 20.62 13.47 -21.48
CA LEU A 113 19.98 12.39 -20.72
C LEU A 113 18.56 12.64 -20.16
N SER A 114 17.64 12.99 -21.06
CA SER A 114 16.27 12.47 -21.02
C SER A 114 16.22 11.16 -21.82
N PRO A 115 15.94 9.97 -21.24
CA PRO A 115 15.89 8.74 -22.04
C PRO A 115 14.62 8.59 -22.87
N PHE A 116 13.63 9.50 -22.76
CA PHE A 116 12.36 9.38 -23.48
C PHE A 116 11.86 10.76 -23.97
N ASN A 117 11.74 10.92 -25.30
CA ASN A 117 11.09 12.07 -25.93
C ASN A 117 9.59 12.17 -25.58
N ARG A 118 9.03 13.38 -25.68
CA ARG A 118 7.63 13.80 -25.40
C ARG A 118 6.57 12.78 -25.88
N THR A 119 6.76 12.20 -27.06
CA THR A 119 5.86 11.22 -27.71
C THR A 119 5.91 9.81 -27.10
N LYS A 120 6.95 9.46 -26.32
CA LYS A 120 7.02 8.18 -25.60
C LYS A 120 6.37 8.26 -24.21
N ARG A 121 6.27 9.44 -23.59
CA ARG A 121 5.57 9.63 -22.31
C ARG A 121 4.05 9.49 -22.46
N SER A 122 3.47 10.00 -23.55
CA SER A 122 2.04 9.80 -23.85
C SER A 122 1.70 8.33 -24.16
N ARG A 123 2.65 7.60 -24.76
CA ARG A 123 2.51 6.15 -25.01
C ARG A 123 2.58 5.30 -23.73
N ILE A 124 3.26 5.79 -22.70
CA ILE A 124 3.36 5.09 -21.41
C ILE A 124 2.04 5.21 -20.62
N THR A 125 1.37 6.36 -20.69
CA THR A 125 -0.01 6.52 -20.17
C THR A 125 -1.05 5.78 -21.02
N SER A 126 -0.86 5.64 -22.33
CA SER A 126 -1.79 4.86 -23.19
C SER A 126 -1.67 3.34 -22.99
N LEU A 127 -0.61 2.84 -22.35
CA LEU A 127 -0.50 1.42 -21.99
C LEU A 127 -1.36 1.04 -20.77
N ILE A 128 -1.85 2.04 -20.02
CA ILE A 128 -2.71 1.86 -18.85
C ILE A 128 -4.18 1.71 -19.28
N TRP A 129 -4.59 2.33 -20.39
CA TRP A 129 -5.93 2.22 -20.95
C TRP A 129 -5.88 1.44 -22.26
N GLY A 130 -6.19 0.14 -22.22
CA GLY A 130 -6.11 -0.76 -23.38
C GLY A 130 -6.84 -0.22 -24.62
N ALA A 131 -6.12 0.34 -25.58
CA ALA A 131 -6.60 0.62 -26.92
C ALA A 131 -5.42 0.62 -27.91
N GLY A 132 -5.62 -0.11 -29.02
CA GLY A 132 -4.61 -0.44 -30.02
C GLY A 132 -3.91 0.74 -30.68
N ALA A 133 -2.76 0.42 -31.27
CA ALA A 133 -1.90 1.32 -32.01
C ALA A 133 -2.64 2.04 -33.17
N GLY A 134 -2.50 3.36 -33.22
CA GLY A 134 -2.75 4.15 -34.43
C GLY A 134 -3.42 5.49 -34.19
N ALA A 135 -2.63 6.56 -34.00
CA ALA A 135 -3.02 7.94 -34.35
C ALA A 135 -1.77 8.84 -34.36
N GLY A 136 -1.67 9.65 -35.41
CA GLY A 136 -0.55 10.54 -35.70
C GLY A 136 -0.46 11.76 -34.79
N ALA A 137 0.68 12.46 -34.92
CA ALA A 137 0.97 13.70 -34.23
C ALA A 137 -0.03 14.80 -34.62
N GLY A 138 -0.71 15.38 -33.63
CA GLY A 138 -1.59 16.54 -33.85
C GLY A 138 -2.63 16.81 -32.76
N ASP A 139 -2.96 15.86 -31.89
CA ASP A 139 -4.14 15.98 -31.01
C ASP A 139 -3.82 15.59 -29.55
N HIS A 140 -3.35 16.54 -28.75
CA HIS A 140 -3.02 16.33 -27.33
C HIS A 140 -4.20 16.65 -26.40
N ASP A 141 -5.08 17.59 -26.76
CA ASP A 141 -6.33 17.85 -26.03
C ASP A 141 -7.27 16.63 -26.07
N GLY A 142 -7.31 15.92 -27.20
CA GLY A 142 -8.03 14.64 -27.32
C GLY A 142 -7.56 13.55 -26.34
N GLY A 143 -6.28 13.53 -25.96
CA GLY A 143 -5.73 12.51 -25.04
C GLY A 143 -6.10 12.73 -23.58
N SER A 144 -6.06 13.97 -23.10
CA SER A 144 -6.54 14.34 -21.75
C SER A 144 -8.05 14.30 -21.66
N MET A 145 -8.75 14.83 -22.67
CA MET A 145 -10.21 14.78 -22.75
C MET A 145 -10.73 13.34 -22.74
N LYS A 146 -10.14 12.43 -23.55
CA LYS A 146 -10.57 11.03 -23.59
C LYS A 146 -10.35 10.31 -22.25
N ARG A 147 -9.25 10.60 -21.53
CA ARG A 147 -9.01 10.05 -20.18
C ARG A 147 -10.04 10.54 -19.17
N LEU A 148 -10.31 11.84 -19.16
CA LEU A 148 -11.31 12.44 -18.28
C LEU A 148 -12.72 11.94 -18.60
N ALA A 149 -13.06 11.81 -19.89
CA ALA A 149 -14.33 11.28 -20.34
C ALA A 149 -14.52 9.84 -19.86
N ALA A 150 -13.55 8.96 -20.14
CA ALA A 150 -13.62 7.56 -19.77
C ALA A 150 -13.69 7.34 -18.25
N ALA A 151 -12.88 8.07 -17.47
CA ALA A 151 -12.96 8.02 -16.00
C ALA A 151 -14.31 8.55 -15.47
N SER A 152 -14.90 9.54 -16.15
CA SER A 152 -16.20 10.10 -15.75
C SER A 152 -17.36 9.15 -16.06
N GLU A 153 -17.25 8.38 -17.14
CA GLU A 153 -18.22 7.33 -17.52
C GLU A 153 -18.11 6.14 -16.56
N GLU A 154 -16.89 5.65 -16.26
CA GLU A 154 -16.65 4.56 -15.30
C GLU A 154 -17.21 4.91 -13.90
N LEU A 155 -16.89 6.09 -13.36
CA LEU A 155 -17.43 6.47 -12.05
C LEU A 155 -18.93 6.70 -12.06
N GLU A 156 -19.51 7.11 -13.20
CA GLU A 156 -20.96 7.26 -13.31
C GLU A 156 -21.65 5.91 -13.25
N GLU A 157 -21.14 4.91 -13.98
CA GLU A 157 -21.64 3.54 -13.93
C GLU A 157 -21.59 2.99 -12.49
N LEU A 158 -20.44 3.13 -11.82
CA LEU A 158 -20.28 2.75 -10.42
C LEU A 158 -21.25 3.51 -9.49
N THR A 159 -21.50 4.79 -9.77
CA THR A 159 -22.41 5.62 -8.97
C THR A 159 -23.86 5.20 -9.16
N ARG A 160 -24.25 4.91 -10.40
CA ARG A 160 -25.62 4.57 -10.81
C ARG A 160 -26.04 3.21 -10.25
N ASP A 161 -25.15 2.24 -10.28
CA ASP A 161 -25.52 0.85 -10.06
C ASP A 161 -25.56 0.44 -8.57
N CYS A 162 -24.89 1.16 -7.65
CA CYS A 162 -24.66 0.60 -6.30
C CYS A 162 -24.72 1.57 -5.12
N THR A 163 -24.76 2.89 -5.29
CA THR A 163 -24.38 3.81 -4.20
C THR A 163 -25.40 3.94 -3.09
N ARG A 164 -26.69 4.07 -3.41
CA ARG A 164 -27.75 4.23 -2.40
C ARG A 164 -27.92 2.97 -1.55
N GLU A 165 -27.92 1.79 -2.18
CA GLU A 165 -28.06 0.51 -1.48
C GLU A 165 -26.81 0.19 -0.66
N PHE A 166 -25.62 0.43 -1.22
CA PHE A 166 -24.35 0.23 -0.52
C PHE A 166 -24.26 1.05 0.78
N VAL A 167 -24.58 2.35 0.73
CA VAL A 167 -24.55 3.21 1.92
C VAL A 167 -25.52 2.72 3.00
N LEU A 168 -26.74 2.32 2.62
CA LEU A 168 -27.72 1.80 3.58
C LEU A 168 -27.24 0.50 4.23
N LEU A 169 -26.61 -0.40 3.47
CA LEU A 169 -26.07 -1.65 3.99
C LEU A 169 -24.87 -1.42 4.92
N VAL A 170 -23.98 -0.49 4.56
CA VAL A 170 -22.81 -0.11 5.36
C VAL A 170 -23.23 0.55 6.67
N GLN A 171 -24.32 1.33 6.68
CA GLN A 171 -24.83 2.01 7.89
C GLN A 171 -25.22 1.05 9.03
N GLY A 172 -25.49 -0.23 8.74
CA GLY A 172 -25.77 -1.25 9.75
C GLY A 172 -24.54 -1.71 10.55
N TYR A 173 -23.32 -1.36 10.14
CA TYR A 173 -22.09 -1.81 10.78
C TYR A 173 -21.57 -0.85 11.84
N PRO A 174 -21.02 -1.32 12.97
CA PRO A 174 -20.49 -0.44 14.00
C PRO A 174 -19.29 0.36 13.48
N ARG A 175 -19.21 1.63 13.90
CA ARG A 175 -18.08 2.51 13.59
C ARG A 175 -16.85 2.11 14.38
N LYS A 176 -15.68 2.25 13.75
CA LYS A 176 -14.38 2.11 14.40
C LYS A 176 -14.20 3.25 15.40
N VAL A 177 -13.82 2.95 16.63
CA VAL A 177 -13.47 3.98 17.62
C VAL A 177 -12.25 4.75 17.11
N HIS A 178 -12.47 6.00 16.70
CA HIS A 178 -11.41 6.89 16.26
C HIS A 178 -10.57 7.31 17.47
N ARG A 179 -9.36 6.76 17.59
CA ARG A 179 -8.32 7.38 18.41
C ARG A 179 -7.59 8.39 17.54
N ALA A 180 -7.88 9.67 17.72
CA ALA A 180 -7.17 10.74 17.03
C ALA A 180 -5.68 10.70 17.40
N VAL A 181 -4.81 10.41 16.43
CA VAL A 181 -3.39 10.74 16.53
C VAL A 181 -3.10 11.86 15.53
N ARG A 182 -2.33 12.84 16.00
CA ARG A 182 -1.88 13.99 15.20
C ARG A 182 -0.78 13.52 14.26
N THR A 183 -1.12 13.11 13.05
CA THR A 183 -0.35 13.47 11.84
C THR A 183 -1.19 13.24 10.58
N THR A 184 -1.19 14.27 9.74
CA THR A 184 -1.99 14.40 8.52
C THR A 184 -1.48 13.48 7.42
N LEU A 185 -2.17 12.36 7.26
CA LEU A 185 -2.39 11.50 6.09
C LEU A 185 -3.05 10.25 6.68
N TYR A 186 -4.06 9.70 6.03
CA TYR A 186 -4.86 8.53 6.46
C TYR A 186 -3.99 7.28 6.73
N MET A 187 -3.23 7.27 7.82
CA MET A 187 -2.22 6.27 8.18
C MET A 187 -2.29 5.92 9.68
N ASP A 188 -3.47 6.11 10.28
CA ASP A 188 -3.78 5.62 11.61
C ASP A 188 -4.65 4.36 11.49
N ARG A 189 -4.06 3.23 11.84
CA ARG A 189 -4.65 1.87 11.98
C ARG A 189 -5.06 1.11 10.71
N CYS A 190 -5.03 1.68 9.51
CA CYS A 190 -5.26 0.93 8.27
C CYS A 190 -4.00 0.90 7.39
N VAL A 191 -3.65 -0.28 6.84
CA VAL A 191 -2.64 -0.35 5.77
C VAL A 191 -3.25 0.28 4.53
N PHE A 192 -2.57 1.29 3.98
CA PHE A 192 -2.97 1.96 2.74
C PHE A 192 -3.37 0.94 1.65
N GLY A 193 -4.60 1.06 1.14
CA GLY A 193 -5.11 0.21 0.05
C GLY A 193 -5.36 -1.25 0.41
N ARG A 194 -5.28 -1.64 1.69
CA ARG A 194 -5.45 -3.04 2.14
C ARG A 194 -6.53 -3.22 3.18
N HIS A 195 -7.48 -2.29 3.24
CA HIS A 195 -8.56 -2.34 4.21
C HIS A 195 -9.39 -3.62 4.08
N VAL A 196 -9.75 -4.00 2.84
CA VAL A 196 -10.53 -5.20 2.53
C VAL A 196 -9.79 -6.48 2.94
N GLU A 197 -8.50 -6.59 2.60
CA GLU A 197 -7.68 -7.73 3.00
C GLU A 197 -7.51 -7.79 4.54
N THR A 198 -7.40 -6.64 5.20
CA THR A 198 -7.29 -6.56 6.67
C THR A 198 -8.57 -7.03 7.36
N GLU A 199 -9.75 -6.54 6.95
CA GLU A 199 -11.04 -6.96 7.52
C GLU A 199 -11.31 -8.45 7.29
N ARG A 200 -10.90 -9.02 6.14
CA ARG A 200 -10.99 -10.48 5.90
C ARG A 200 -10.18 -11.29 6.91
N ILE A 201 -8.98 -10.83 7.26
CA ILE A 201 -8.16 -11.50 8.29
C ILE A 201 -8.81 -11.33 9.66
N VAL A 202 -9.29 -10.14 9.99
CA VAL A 202 -9.96 -9.90 11.28
C VAL A 202 -11.23 -10.75 11.42
N ASP A 203 -12.05 -10.84 10.37
CA ASP A 203 -13.24 -11.69 10.37
C ASP A 203 -12.88 -13.16 10.62
N PHE A 204 -11.91 -13.69 9.86
CA PHE A 204 -11.37 -15.03 10.10
C PHE A 204 -10.90 -15.22 11.54
N LEU A 205 -10.18 -14.24 12.12
CA LEU A 205 -9.64 -14.32 13.47
C LEU A 205 -10.73 -14.28 14.56
N LEU A 206 -11.88 -13.66 14.30
CA LEU A 206 -12.98 -13.57 15.26
C LEU A 206 -14.00 -14.72 15.17
N GLN A 207 -14.06 -15.44 14.04
CA GLN A 207 -14.96 -16.58 13.84
C GLN A 207 -14.63 -17.76 14.78
N GLN A 208 -15.61 -18.36 15.43
CA GLN A 208 -15.37 -19.56 16.26
C GLN A 208 -15.37 -20.82 15.38
N HIS A 209 -14.24 -21.52 15.32
CA HIS A 209 -14.11 -22.81 14.65
C HIS A 209 -13.96 -23.90 15.72
N GLY A 210 -14.79 -24.94 15.67
CA GLY A 210 -14.77 -26.01 16.67
C GLY A 210 -14.01 -27.25 16.18
N GLY A 211 -13.11 -27.77 17.02
CA GLY A 211 -12.62 -29.15 16.93
C GLY A 211 -11.45 -29.44 15.99
N TYR A 212 -10.94 -28.46 15.22
CA TYR A 212 -9.78 -28.61 14.33
C TYR A 212 -8.89 -27.36 14.33
N LEU A 213 -7.64 -27.50 13.84
CA LEU A 213 -6.73 -26.36 13.71
C LEU A 213 -7.25 -25.38 12.65
N SER A 214 -7.54 -24.15 13.08
CA SER A 214 -7.98 -23.06 12.21
C SER A 214 -6.77 -22.26 11.73
N ALA A 215 -6.49 -22.36 10.43
CA ALA A 215 -5.36 -21.72 9.76
C ALA A 215 -5.81 -20.91 8.55
N LEU A 216 -5.19 -19.74 8.38
CA LEU A 216 -5.36 -18.88 7.20
C LEU A 216 -4.00 -18.46 6.66
N ALA A 217 -3.81 -18.63 5.36
CA ALA A 217 -2.64 -18.12 4.65
C ALA A 217 -2.89 -16.73 4.05
N VAL A 218 -1.90 -15.85 4.19
CA VAL A 218 -1.78 -14.57 3.51
C VAL A 218 -0.67 -14.68 2.48
N VAL A 219 -1.02 -14.59 1.19
CA VAL A 219 -0.11 -14.91 0.09
C VAL A 219 0.12 -13.73 -0.83
N GLY A 220 1.32 -13.62 -1.37
CA GLY A 220 1.68 -12.57 -2.31
C GLY A 220 3.18 -12.44 -2.51
N ALA A 221 3.58 -11.66 -3.52
CA ALA A 221 4.99 -11.48 -3.86
C ALA A 221 5.82 -10.87 -2.71
N LYS A 222 7.14 -10.86 -2.87
CA LYS A 222 8.04 -10.24 -1.89
C LYS A 222 7.71 -8.74 -1.76
N LYS A 223 7.65 -8.22 -0.53
CA LYS A 223 7.44 -6.78 -0.20
C LYS A 223 6.10 -6.16 -0.63
N VAL A 224 5.05 -6.97 -0.86
CA VAL A 224 3.69 -6.46 -1.14
C VAL A 224 2.89 -6.05 0.11
N GLY A 225 3.48 -6.23 1.29
CA GLY A 225 2.87 -5.81 2.57
C GLY A 225 2.17 -6.90 3.39
N LYS A 226 2.45 -8.20 3.15
CA LYS A 226 1.81 -9.32 3.90
C LYS A 226 1.95 -9.20 5.41
N THR A 227 3.19 -9.15 5.90
CA THR A 227 3.53 -8.96 7.31
C THR A 227 2.85 -7.72 7.87
N THR A 228 2.84 -6.61 7.12
CA THR A 228 2.18 -5.36 7.52
C THR A 228 0.67 -5.55 7.70
N VAL A 229 -0.02 -6.15 6.74
CA VAL A 229 -1.47 -6.40 6.81
C VAL A 229 -1.83 -7.32 7.99
N VAL A 230 -1.04 -8.38 8.22
CA VAL A 230 -1.24 -9.27 9.38
C VAL A 230 -1.03 -8.54 10.70
N LYS A 231 0.03 -7.72 10.83
CA LYS A 231 0.26 -6.90 12.02
C LYS A 231 -0.94 -5.97 12.30
N HIS A 232 -1.46 -5.29 11.27
CA HIS A 232 -2.64 -4.44 11.40
C HIS A 232 -3.89 -5.21 11.86
N ALA A 233 -4.11 -6.42 11.33
CA ALA A 233 -5.21 -7.25 11.79
C ALA A 233 -5.03 -7.70 13.25
N CYS A 234 -3.80 -8.03 13.67
CA CYS A 234 -3.48 -8.38 15.06
C CYS A 234 -3.72 -7.20 16.02
N ASP A 235 -3.49 -5.97 15.57
CA ASP A 235 -3.66 -4.76 16.36
C ASP A 235 -5.07 -4.17 16.35
N ASP A 236 -5.99 -4.75 15.57
CA ASP A 236 -7.43 -4.45 15.66
C ASP A 236 -7.92 -4.70 17.09
N GLU A 237 -8.64 -3.74 17.67
CA GLU A 237 -9.08 -3.79 19.06
C GLU A 237 -9.94 -5.03 19.36
N ARG A 238 -10.71 -5.52 18.38
CA ARG A 238 -11.52 -6.74 18.50
C ARG A 238 -10.62 -7.97 18.62
N VAL A 239 -9.54 -8.02 17.85
CA VAL A 239 -8.58 -9.13 17.85
C VAL A 239 -7.76 -9.10 19.14
N ARG A 240 -7.27 -7.94 19.55
CA ARG A 240 -6.57 -7.76 20.83
C ARG A 240 -7.43 -8.12 22.04
N GLY A 241 -8.74 -7.89 21.97
CA GLY A 241 -9.70 -8.33 23.00
C GLY A 241 -10.05 -9.82 22.95
N HIS A 242 -9.76 -10.50 21.83
CA HIS A 242 -10.12 -11.90 21.62
C HIS A 242 -9.00 -12.89 21.99
N PHE A 243 -7.75 -12.52 21.76
CA PHE A 243 -6.58 -13.36 22.04
C PHE A 243 -5.81 -12.84 23.26
N ALA A 244 -5.47 -13.75 24.18
CA ALA A 244 -4.62 -13.43 25.32
C ALA A 244 -3.17 -13.19 24.89
N ARG A 245 -2.72 -13.85 23.80
CA ARG A 245 -1.36 -13.76 23.27
C ARG A 245 -1.34 -13.74 21.76
N VAL A 246 -0.39 -13.01 21.20
CA VAL A 246 -0.02 -13.04 19.78
C VAL A 246 1.47 -13.32 19.71
N GLU A 247 1.86 -14.47 19.16
CA GLU A 247 3.25 -14.92 19.05
C GLU A 247 3.66 -14.93 17.57
N TRP A 248 4.86 -14.43 17.29
CA TRP A 248 5.41 -14.31 15.95
C TRP A 248 6.64 -15.21 15.83
N PHE A 249 6.68 -16.00 14.76
CA PHE A 249 7.75 -16.93 14.46
C PHE A 249 8.28 -16.68 13.06
N GLU A 250 9.57 -16.39 12.95
CA GLU A 250 10.25 -16.31 11.67
C GLU A 250 10.71 -17.71 11.22
N THR A 251 10.79 -17.95 9.92
CA THR A 251 11.20 -19.23 9.35
C THR A 251 12.44 -19.88 9.99
N PRO A 252 13.55 -19.15 10.28
CA PRO A 252 14.69 -19.75 10.96
C PRO A 252 14.38 -20.26 12.38
N GLU A 253 13.48 -19.59 13.11
CA GLU A 253 13.07 -19.98 14.46
C GLU A 253 12.22 -21.25 14.41
N VAL A 254 11.30 -21.33 13.44
CA VAL A 254 10.44 -22.49 13.21
C VAL A 254 11.29 -23.72 12.89
N VAL A 255 12.25 -23.58 11.97
CA VAL A 255 13.17 -24.67 11.58
C VAL A 255 14.00 -25.14 12.73
N LYS A 256 14.57 -24.21 13.50
CA LYS A 256 15.35 -24.55 14.69
C LYS A 256 14.49 -25.28 15.72
N ALA A 257 13.22 -24.88 15.88
CA ALA A 257 12.28 -25.57 16.74
C ALA A 257 11.98 -26.98 16.23
N GLY A 258 12.06 -27.24 14.93
CA GLY A 258 11.83 -28.54 14.29
C GLY A 258 13.03 -29.48 14.24
N GLY A 259 14.22 -28.93 14.05
CA GLY A 259 15.45 -29.68 13.83
C GLY A 259 15.96 -30.47 15.03
N GLN A 260 16.98 -31.29 14.77
CA GLN A 260 17.70 -32.05 15.78
C GLN A 260 18.69 -31.16 16.56
N ALA A 261 19.08 -31.59 17.76
CA ALA A 261 20.07 -30.88 18.56
C ALA A 261 21.42 -30.80 17.82
N GLY A 262 21.88 -29.58 17.52
CA GLY A 262 23.11 -29.34 16.76
C GLY A 262 22.92 -29.22 15.24
N GLN A 263 21.71 -29.43 14.72
CA GLN A 263 21.38 -29.17 13.32
C GLN A 263 21.25 -27.65 13.11
N THR A 264 22.19 -27.07 12.37
CA THR A 264 22.22 -25.63 12.06
C THR A 264 21.91 -25.32 10.60
N ALA A 265 21.79 -26.35 9.75
CA ALA A 265 21.58 -26.23 8.31
C ALA A 265 20.20 -26.76 7.93
N TRP A 266 19.55 -26.01 7.02
CA TRP A 266 18.26 -26.34 6.42
C TRP A 266 18.43 -27.45 5.37
N GLU A 267 17.65 -28.55 5.45
CA GLU A 267 17.59 -29.59 4.40
C GLU A 267 16.60 -29.21 3.28
N SER A 268 16.93 -29.54 2.03
CA SER A 268 16.26 -28.98 0.84
C SER A 268 14.75 -29.28 0.73
N ASP A 269 14.24 -30.25 1.47
CA ASP A 269 12.86 -30.76 1.44
C ASP A 269 11.98 -30.26 2.60
N GLY A 270 12.55 -29.54 3.58
CA GLY A 270 11.82 -28.80 4.61
C GLY A 270 11.02 -29.58 5.67
N PRO A 271 11.28 -30.86 6.00
CA PRO A 271 10.56 -31.57 7.05
C PRO A 271 10.71 -30.91 8.43
N GLU A 272 11.82 -30.22 8.68
CA GLU A 272 12.06 -29.49 9.92
C GLU A 272 11.06 -28.36 10.11
N TYR A 273 10.62 -27.70 9.04
CA TYR A 273 9.64 -26.61 9.17
C TYR A 273 8.32 -27.13 9.73
N LEU A 274 7.76 -28.20 9.15
CA LEU A 274 6.50 -28.78 9.63
C LEU A 274 6.64 -29.38 11.04
N ALA A 275 7.78 -30.02 11.33
CA ALA A 275 8.10 -30.52 12.67
C ALA A 275 8.18 -29.38 13.70
N GLY A 276 8.70 -28.21 13.29
CA GLY A 276 8.75 -26.99 14.09
C GLY A 276 7.37 -26.42 14.36
N VAL A 277 6.53 -26.28 13.32
CA VAL A 277 5.13 -25.87 13.46
C VAL A 277 4.39 -26.78 14.43
N ARG A 278 4.52 -28.11 14.27
CA ARG A 278 3.92 -29.10 15.19
C ARG A 278 4.38 -28.92 16.63
N ARG A 279 5.68 -28.67 16.85
CA ARG A 279 6.23 -28.46 18.20
C ARG A 279 5.70 -27.19 18.83
N ILE A 280 5.73 -26.08 18.09
CA ILE A 280 5.25 -24.77 18.54
C ILE A 280 3.77 -24.86 18.90
N ILE A 281 2.93 -25.46 18.04
CA ILE A 281 1.50 -25.61 18.32
C ILE A 281 1.25 -26.45 19.58
N GLY A 282 2.04 -27.49 19.82
CA GLY A 282 1.91 -28.37 20.98
C GLY A 282 2.43 -27.79 22.30
N GLU A 283 3.05 -26.61 22.30
CA GLU A 283 3.50 -25.95 23.53
C GLU A 283 2.29 -25.51 24.38
N PRO A 284 2.32 -25.76 25.70
CA PRO A 284 1.22 -25.38 26.58
C PRO A 284 1.08 -23.86 26.65
N ARG A 285 -0.15 -23.37 26.46
CA ARG A 285 -0.51 -21.95 26.54
C ARG A 285 -1.73 -21.75 27.41
N GLU A 286 -1.75 -20.64 28.14
CA GLU A 286 -2.90 -20.22 28.91
C GLU A 286 -3.77 -19.26 28.08
N GLY A 287 -5.00 -19.67 27.81
CA GLY A 287 -5.98 -18.88 27.06
C GLY A 287 -5.75 -18.88 25.54
N ARG A 288 -6.59 -18.11 24.84
CA ARG A 288 -6.57 -18.04 23.37
C ARG A 288 -5.30 -17.42 22.85
N SER A 289 -4.65 -18.09 21.91
CA SER A 289 -3.37 -17.67 21.36
C SER A 289 -3.44 -17.59 19.83
N LEU A 290 -2.87 -16.53 19.27
CA LEU A 290 -2.68 -16.38 17.83
C LEU A 290 -1.22 -16.62 17.51
N LEU A 291 -0.92 -17.61 16.68
CA LEU A 291 0.42 -17.94 16.24
C LEU A 291 0.60 -17.48 14.78
N VAL A 292 1.56 -16.59 14.56
CA VAL A 292 1.88 -16.02 13.24
C VAL A 292 3.20 -16.59 12.77
N PHE A 293 3.18 -17.31 11.64
CA PHE A 293 4.36 -17.87 10.98
C PHE A 293 4.69 -17.02 9.75
N ASP A 294 5.73 -16.18 9.84
CA ASP A 294 6.08 -15.21 8.80
C ASP A 294 7.09 -15.78 7.79
N ASP A 295 6.79 -15.61 6.50
CA ASP A 295 7.54 -16.13 5.34
C ASP A 295 7.66 -17.67 5.33
N ALA A 296 6.53 -18.32 5.58
CA ALA A 296 6.36 -19.76 5.64
C ALA A 296 6.90 -20.48 4.40
N TRP A 297 7.49 -21.64 4.65
CA TRP A 297 8.15 -22.46 3.66
C TRP A 297 7.23 -23.59 3.16
N PRO A 298 7.44 -24.10 1.94
CA PRO A 298 6.77 -25.31 1.46
C PRO A 298 6.80 -26.45 2.47
N VAL A 299 5.65 -27.10 2.65
CA VAL A 299 5.46 -28.29 3.49
C VAL A 299 4.84 -29.41 2.66
N ASP A 300 5.02 -30.65 3.10
CA ASP A 300 4.26 -31.76 2.55
C ASP A 300 2.76 -31.58 2.87
N ALA A 301 1.94 -31.41 1.83
CA ALA A 301 0.52 -31.11 1.97
C ALA A 301 -0.26 -32.24 2.66
N SER A 302 0.15 -33.50 2.50
CA SER A 302 -0.46 -34.64 3.21
C SER A 302 -0.18 -34.58 4.70
N ALA A 303 1.07 -34.37 5.09
CA ALA A 303 1.48 -34.28 6.48
C ALA A 303 0.87 -33.05 7.17
N TRP A 304 0.74 -31.92 6.46
CA TRP A 304 0.01 -30.77 6.97
C TRP A 304 -1.47 -31.08 7.21
N ARG A 305 -2.15 -31.74 6.26
CA ARG A 305 -3.57 -32.14 6.43
C ARG A 305 -3.76 -33.09 7.61
N GLU A 306 -2.84 -34.03 7.81
CA GLU A 306 -2.85 -34.92 8.99
C GLU A 306 -2.71 -34.12 10.28
N LEU A 307 -1.76 -33.17 10.35
CA LEU A 307 -1.60 -32.29 11.51
C LEU A 307 -2.85 -31.43 11.75
N ALA A 308 -3.38 -30.79 10.71
CA ALA A 308 -4.53 -29.89 10.78
C ALA A 308 -5.82 -30.58 11.28
N SER A 309 -5.98 -31.86 10.93
CA SER A 309 -7.14 -32.68 11.33
C SER A 309 -6.99 -33.33 12.71
N SER A 310 -5.81 -33.26 13.34
CA SER A 310 -5.57 -33.86 14.64
C SER A 310 -6.22 -33.05 15.78
N THR A 311 -7.19 -33.67 16.46
CA THR A 311 -7.92 -33.10 17.61
C THR A 311 -7.09 -33.09 18.90
N THR A 312 -5.94 -33.76 18.89
CA THR A 312 -5.05 -34.03 20.02
C THR A 312 -3.99 -32.97 20.27
N THR A 313 -3.98 -31.87 19.51
CA THR A 313 -2.86 -30.90 19.50
C THR A 313 -2.77 -29.98 20.71
N GLY A 314 -3.65 -30.08 21.71
CA GLY A 314 -3.71 -29.10 22.82
C GLY A 314 -4.03 -27.67 22.34
N ALA A 315 -4.37 -27.54 21.06
CA ALA A 315 -4.49 -26.30 20.31
C ALA A 315 -5.94 -25.81 20.19
N GLY A 316 -6.84 -26.31 21.05
CA GLY A 316 -8.27 -25.96 21.02
C GLY A 316 -8.51 -24.45 21.12
N ASP A 317 -7.54 -23.70 21.65
CA ASP A 317 -7.57 -22.25 21.82
C ASP A 317 -6.57 -21.50 20.91
N CYS A 318 -5.94 -22.17 19.94
CA CYS A 318 -4.98 -21.55 19.02
C CYS A 318 -5.57 -21.26 17.63
N LYS A 319 -5.22 -20.11 17.05
CA LYS A 319 -5.37 -19.83 15.62
C LYS A 319 -4.04 -19.58 14.95
N LEU A 320 -3.95 -19.94 13.68
CA LEU A 320 -2.72 -19.90 12.91
C LEU A 320 -2.87 -18.91 11.75
N ILE A 321 -1.89 -18.03 11.58
CA ILE A 321 -1.72 -17.22 10.38
C ILE A 321 -0.37 -17.57 9.75
N PHE A 322 -0.38 -17.86 8.46
CA PHE A 322 0.83 -18.07 7.68
C PHE A 322 0.98 -16.92 6.69
N THR A 323 2.16 -16.33 6.56
CA THR A 323 2.47 -15.51 5.39
C THR A 323 3.35 -16.29 4.44
N CYS A 324 3.07 -16.28 3.13
CA CYS A 324 3.90 -17.01 2.17
C CYS A 324 3.91 -16.33 0.80
N ARG A 325 4.71 -16.87 -0.12
CA ARG A 325 4.83 -16.36 -1.50
C ARG A 325 4.23 -17.27 -2.54
N ASP A 326 4.08 -18.54 -2.18
CA ASP A 326 3.59 -19.60 -3.05
C ASP A 326 2.08 -19.78 -2.86
N ALA A 327 1.34 -19.72 -3.97
CA ALA A 327 -0.11 -19.81 -3.97
C ALA A 327 -0.63 -21.24 -3.77
N ASP A 328 0.12 -22.26 -4.18
CA ASP A 328 -0.20 -23.66 -3.90
C ASP A 328 -0.03 -23.93 -2.41
N LEU A 329 1.10 -23.52 -1.83
CA LEU A 329 1.33 -23.60 -0.39
C LEU A 329 0.24 -22.88 0.41
N ALA A 330 -0.18 -21.69 -0.03
CA ALA A 330 -1.23 -20.93 0.66
C ALA A 330 -2.56 -21.69 0.70
N ARG A 331 -2.92 -22.34 -0.41
CA ARG A 331 -4.12 -23.17 -0.51
C ARG A 331 -4.03 -24.39 0.39
N ASP A 332 -2.89 -25.08 0.39
CA ASP A 332 -2.68 -26.26 1.23
C ASP A 332 -2.71 -25.91 2.72
N MET A 333 -2.14 -24.78 3.12
CA MET A 333 -2.04 -24.34 4.52
C MET A 333 -3.33 -23.79 5.12
N SER A 334 -4.27 -23.34 4.29
CA SER A 334 -5.52 -22.75 4.78
C SER A 334 -6.55 -23.85 5.03
N THR A 335 -7.15 -23.87 6.23
CA THR A 335 -8.04 -24.97 6.65
C THR A 335 -9.50 -24.55 6.78
N ALA A 336 -9.76 -23.26 6.97
CA ALA A 336 -11.09 -22.75 7.34
C ALA A 336 -11.60 -21.63 6.42
N ALA A 337 -10.73 -21.01 5.62
CA ALA A 337 -11.10 -19.95 4.71
C ALA A 337 -10.16 -19.91 3.50
N GLU A 338 -10.63 -19.32 2.40
CA GLU A 338 -9.80 -19.05 1.23
C GLU A 338 -8.61 -18.13 1.60
N PRO A 339 -7.41 -18.38 1.05
CA PRO A 339 -6.25 -17.54 1.30
C PRO A 339 -6.53 -16.06 0.99
N VAL A 340 -5.91 -15.17 1.78
CA VAL A 340 -5.95 -13.73 1.51
C VAL A 340 -4.81 -13.40 0.55
N VAL A 341 -5.17 -13.06 -0.68
CA VAL A 341 -4.22 -12.80 -1.77
C VAL A 341 -3.90 -11.30 -1.85
N LEU A 342 -2.62 -10.96 -1.72
CA LEU A 342 -2.09 -9.60 -1.87
C LEU A 342 -1.36 -9.47 -3.22
N GLY A 343 -2.03 -8.83 -4.18
CA GLY A 343 -1.44 -8.40 -5.44
C GLY A 343 -0.55 -7.16 -5.28
N LYS A 344 0.24 -6.80 -6.30
CA LYS A 344 0.87 -5.48 -6.36
C LYS A 344 -0.23 -4.40 -6.42
N ALA A 345 -0.02 -3.28 -5.75
CA ALA A 345 -0.96 -2.16 -5.84
C ALA A 345 -1.14 -1.73 -7.31
N PRO A 346 -2.35 -1.35 -7.73
CA PRO A 346 -2.56 -0.62 -8.99
C PRO A 346 -1.65 0.61 -9.06
N MET A 347 -1.28 1.05 -10.26
CA MET A 347 -0.34 2.18 -10.41
C MET A 347 -0.92 3.46 -9.81
N GLU A 348 -2.22 3.65 -10.00
CA GLU A 348 -2.98 4.81 -9.57
C GLU A 348 -2.98 4.89 -8.04
N GLU A 349 -3.34 3.80 -7.37
CA GLU A 349 -3.26 3.64 -5.92
C GLU A 349 -1.83 3.81 -5.40
N TYR A 350 -0.85 3.16 -6.05
CA TYR A 350 0.56 3.24 -5.64
C TYR A 350 1.12 4.66 -5.76
N TRP A 351 0.69 5.44 -6.75
CA TRP A 351 1.04 6.86 -6.88
C TRP A 351 0.54 7.68 -5.68
N TYR A 352 -0.69 7.44 -5.19
CA TYR A 352 -1.19 8.06 -3.96
C TYR A 352 -0.33 7.73 -2.75
N TYR A 353 0.08 6.47 -2.59
CA TYR A 353 0.99 6.07 -1.53
C TYR A 353 2.36 6.76 -1.65
N PHE A 354 2.95 6.74 -2.84
CA PHE A 354 4.27 7.30 -3.09
C PHE A 354 4.32 8.82 -2.85
N LYS A 355 3.37 9.56 -3.41
CA LYS A 355 3.37 11.03 -3.35
C LYS A 355 3.13 11.56 -1.94
N ALA A 356 2.43 10.79 -1.09
CA ALA A 356 2.27 11.10 0.33
C ALA A 356 3.62 11.29 1.05
N PHE A 357 4.63 10.48 0.69
CA PHE A 357 6.00 10.64 1.19
C PHE A 357 6.79 11.67 0.38
N ALA A 358 6.67 11.65 -0.94
CA ALA A 358 7.47 12.51 -1.84
C ALA A 358 7.14 14.01 -1.73
N PHE A 359 5.95 14.37 -1.24
CA PHE A 359 5.49 15.76 -1.09
C PHE A 359 5.15 16.11 0.38
N GLY A 360 5.62 15.31 1.35
CA GLY A 360 5.61 15.68 2.77
C GLY A 360 4.23 15.82 3.42
N GLY A 361 3.24 15.03 2.99
CA GLY A 361 1.90 14.97 3.59
C GLY A 361 1.05 16.25 3.56
N GLY A 362 1.56 17.35 3.02
CA GLY A 362 0.86 18.64 2.98
C GLY A 362 1.15 19.52 1.76
N ALA A 363 2.17 19.24 0.94
CA ALA A 363 2.35 19.95 -0.33
C ALA A 363 1.53 19.27 -1.43
N ASP A 364 0.78 20.06 -2.20
CA ASP A 364 0.07 19.52 -3.36
C ASP A 364 1.08 19.27 -4.49
N PRO A 365 1.14 18.07 -5.10
CA PRO A 365 1.93 17.83 -6.30
C PRO A 365 1.68 18.86 -7.42
N ARG A 366 0.51 19.50 -7.45
CA ARG A 366 0.16 20.59 -8.37
C ARG A 366 0.98 21.86 -8.15
N ASP A 367 1.45 22.10 -6.93
CA ASP A 367 2.34 23.23 -6.62
C ASP A 367 3.75 23.01 -7.18
N ASN A 368 4.09 21.76 -7.53
CA ASN A 368 5.42 21.36 -7.98
C ASN A 368 5.33 20.48 -9.24
N PRO A 369 4.79 20.98 -10.37
CA PRO A 369 4.40 20.15 -11.51
C PRO A 369 5.58 19.42 -12.17
N ARG A 370 6.75 20.07 -12.23
CA ARG A 370 7.98 19.46 -12.75
C ARG A 370 8.47 18.31 -11.86
N ALA A 371 8.41 18.46 -10.54
CA ALA A 371 8.77 17.39 -9.60
C ALA A 371 7.75 16.25 -9.66
N ALA A 372 6.45 16.55 -9.73
CA ALA A 372 5.39 15.56 -9.89
C ALA A 372 5.55 14.72 -11.16
N ALA A 373 5.90 15.35 -12.29
CA ALA A 373 6.17 14.65 -13.55
C ALA A 373 7.38 13.69 -13.47
N VAL A 374 8.44 14.07 -12.74
CA VAL A 374 9.59 13.17 -12.47
C VAL A 374 9.20 12.09 -11.47
N GLY A 375 8.44 12.44 -10.43
CA GLY A 375 7.93 11.52 -9.43
C GLY A 375 7.11 10.39 -10.02
N ARG A 376 6.24 10.67 -10.99
CA ARG A 376 5.48 9.63 -11.69
C ARG A 376 6.38 8.65 -12.43
N GLN A 377 7.38 9.16 -13.15
CA GLN A 377 8.36 8.31 -13.84
C GLN A 377 9.18 7.47 -12.87
N ILE A 378 9.50 8.02 -11.69
CA ILE A 378 10.14 7.25 -10.61
C ILE A 378 9.19 6.13 -10.17
N CYS A 379 7.95 6.47 -9.83
CA CYS A 379 6.91 5.55 -9.38
C CYS A 379 6.69 4.38 -10.35
N GLU A 380 6.67 4.64 -11.66
CA GLU A 380 6.59 3.64 -12.73
C GLU A 380 7.77 2.66 -12.76
N ARG A 381 8.95 3.09 -12.31
CA ARG A 381 10.18 2.27 -12.25
C ARG A 381 10.27 1.46 -10.97
N LEU A 382 9.56 1.86 -9.92
CA LEU A 382 9.49 1.09 -8.69
C LEU A 382 8.64 -0.14 -8.95
N ASP A 383 9.07 -1.31 -8.48
CA ASP A 383 8.34 -2.58 -8.67
C ASP A 383 7.03 -2.65 -7.85
N ARG A 384 6.41 -1.49 -7.59
CA ARG A 384 5.22 -1.26 -6.78
C ARG A 384 5.34 -1.87 -5.38
N THR A 385 6.53 -1.79 -4.81
CA THR A 385 6.80 -2.19 -3.43
C THR A 385 6.60 -1.01 -2.48
N TYR A 386 5.90 -1.22 -1.38
CA TYR A 386 5.63 -0.18 -0.38
C TYR A 386 6.92 0.36 0.25
N LEU A 387 7.91 -0.52 0.47
CA LEU A 387 9.18 -0.11 1.05
C LEU A 387 10.00 0.79 0.12
N ASP A 388 10.05 0.50 -1.19
CA ASP A 388 10.74 1.37 -2.14
C ASP A 388 10.09 2.76 -2.18
N ALA A 389 8.76 2.84 -2.19
CA ALA A 389 8.04 4.10 -2.15
C ALA A 389 8.28 4.89 -0.86
N ARG A 390 8.28 4.22 0.30
CA ARG A 390 8.55 4.87 1.59
C ARG A 390 9.95 5.45 1.65
N VAL A 391 10.96 4.66 1.28
CA VAL A 391 12.38 5.06 1.35
C VAL A 391 12.68 6.16 0.32
N LEU A 392 12.37 5.91 -0.95
CA LEU A 392 12.72 6.85 -2.03
C LEU A 392 11.79 8.07 -2.04
N GLY A 393 10.51 7.88 -1.74
CA GLY A 393 9.56 8.98 -1.56
C GLY A 393 9.97 9.88 -0.39
N GLY A 394 10.32 9.32 0.78
CA GLY A 394 10.80 10.12 1.90
C GLY A 394 12.07 10.92 1.57
N LEU A 395 12.97 10.32 0.79
CA LEU A 395 14.18 10.99 0.31
C LEU A 395 13.89 12.13 -0.68
N LEU A 396 12.89 11.96 -1.55
CA LEU A 396 12.43 13.01 -2.46
C LEU A 396 11.73 14.15 -1.71
N GLY A 397 10.88 13.83 -0.73
CA GLY A 397 10.23 14.83 0.14
C GLY A 397 11.23 15.66 0.94
N ALA A 398 12.31 15.03 1.42
CA ALA A 398 13.45 15.71 2.03
C ALA A 398 14.17 16.69 1.09
N ASN A 399 14.02 16.53 -0.23
CA ASN A 399 14.69 17.31 -1.27
C ASN A 399 13.68 17.91 -2.25
N LEU A 400 12.49 18.30 -1.77
CA LEU A 400 11.39 18.76 -2.64
C LEU A 400 11.80 19.96 -3.53
N GLY A 401 12.61 20.88 -2.99
CA GLY A 401 13.12 22.05 -3.73
C GLY A 401 14.27 21.75 -4.72
N ASP A 402 14.92 20.59 -4.67
CA ASP A 402 16.04 20.22 -5.55
C ASP A 402 15.53 19.37 -6.72
N THR A 403 14.92 20.02 -7.73
CA THR A 403 14.49 19.30 -8.96
C THR A 403 15.64 18.52 -9.64
N PRO A 404 16.89 19.04 -9.71
CA PRO A 404 18.03 18.24 -10.15
C PRO A 404 18.22 16.93 -9.36
N PHE A 405 18.01 16.90 -8.05
CA PHE A 405 18.07 15.67 -7.24
C PHE A 405 17.05 14.62 -7.69
N TRP A 406 15.80 15.02 -7.93
CA TRP A 406 14.77 14.12 -8.45
C TRP A 406 15.19 13.47 -9.78
N ARG A 407 15.81 14.25 -10.68
CA ARG A 407 16.34 13.73 -11.95
C ARG A 407 17.53 12.80 -11.76
N ARG A 408 18.45 13.10 -10.83
CA ARG A 408 19.56 12.21 -10.47
C ARG A 408 19.04 10.86 -9.95
N MET A 409 18.01 10.89 -9.09
CA MET A 409 17.38 9.66 -8.60
C MET A 409 16.74 8.85 -9.73
N LEU A 410 16.00 9.49 -10.64
CA LEU A 410 15.42 8.81 -11.80
C LEU A 410 16.51 8.17 -12.68
N ALA A 411 17.63 8.87 -12.91
CA ALA A 411 18.76 8.34 -13.66
C ALA A 411 19.44 7.15 -12.95
N ALA A 412 19.58 7.21 -11.62
CA ALA A 412 20.09 6.10 -10.82
C ALA A 412 19.17 4.87 -10.89
N LEU A 413 17.86 5.07 -10.77
CA LEU A 413 16.86 4.01 -10.95
C LEU A 413 16.94 3.34 -12.32
N ALA A 414 17.17 4.11 -13.37
CA ALA A 414 17.28 3.57 -14.73
C ALA A 414 18.53 2.69 -14.94
N ARG A 415 19.60 2.89 -14.15
CA ARG A 415 20.85 2.12 -14.22
C ARG A 415 20.91 0.99 -13.18
N CYS A 416 20.04 1.03 -12.17
CA CYS A 416 20.11 0.12 -11.04
C CYS A 416 19.59 -1.30 -11.39
N GLU A 417 20.53 -2.22 -11.59
CA GLU A 417 20.24 -3.65 -11.74
C GLU A 417 20.08 -4.37 -10.39
N ARG A 418 20.63 -3.80 -9.32
CA ARG A 418 20.62 -4.42 -7.98
C ARG A 418 19.20 -4.50 -7.40
N ARG A 419 18.95 -5.54 -6.60
CA ARG A 419 17.74 -5.68 -5.77
C ARG A 419 18.13 -5.83 -4.30
N PRO A 420 17.42 -5.19 -3.35
CA PRO A 420 16.28 -4.27 -3.53
C PRO A 420 16.65 -2.99 -4.27
N LEU A 421 15.69 -2.40 -5.00
CA LEU A 421 15.91 -1.20 -5.81
C LEU A 421 16.41 -0.02 -4.97
N HIS A 422 15.75 0.30 -3.86
CA HIS A 422 16.19 1.41 -3.00
C HIS A 422 17.63 1.26 -2.51
N VAL A 423 18.11 0.04 -2.22
CA VAL A 423 19.50 -0.17 -1.80
C VAL A 423 20.45 0.22 -2.93
N GLY A 424 20.23 -0.30 -4.15
CA GLY A 424 21.10 0.00 -5.29
C GLY A 424 21.11 1.49 -5.65
N VAL A 425 19.94 2.13 -5.64
CA VAL A 425 19.81 3.58 -5.89
C VAL A 425 20.54 4.40 -4.82
N LEU A 426 20.42 4.03 -3.55
CA LEU A 426 21.13 4.72 -2.46
C LEU A 426 22.65 4.56 -2.58
N LEU A 427 23.16 3.40 -3.03
CA LEU A 427 24.60 3.23 -3.29
C LEU A 427 25.12 4.16 -4.38
N GLU A 428 24.30 4.47 -5.38
CA GLU A 428 24.68 5.43 -6.44
C GLU A 428 24.56 6.89 -6.01
N LEU A 429 23.59 7.20 -5.14
CA LEU A 429 23.30 8.58 -4.73
C LEU A 429 24.10 9.03 -3.50
N LEU A 430 24.42 8.12 -2.60
CA LEU A 430 25.15 8.44 -1.37
C LEU A 430 26.65 8.48 -1.68
N PRO A 431 27.36 9.58 -1.34
CA PRO A 431 28.81 9.63 -1.42
C PRO A 431 29.42 8.78 -0.31
N VAL A 432 29.51 7.46 -0.53
CA VAL A 432 30.16 6.53 0.40
C VAL A 432 31.63 6.43 0.04
N ASN A 433 32.44 7.31 0.63
CA ASN A 433 33.89 7.49 0.39
C ASN A 433 34.71 6.19 0.58
N GLY A 434 34.73 5.31 -0.41
CA GLY A 434 35.45 4.03 -0.39
C GLY A 434 34.82 2.92 0.45
N ARG A 435 33.70 3.18 1.14
CA ARG A 435 33.02 2.19 2.00
C ARG A 435 32.16 1.23 1.17
N ARG A 436 32.19 -0.05 1.52
CA ARG A 436 31.40 -1.11 0.88
C ARG A 436 30.13 -1.41 1.68
N LEU A 437 29.06 -1.78 0.96
CA LEU A 437 27.83 -2.28 1.55
C LEU A 437 28.10 -3.59 2.29
N GLN A 438 27.84 -3.61 3.60
CA GLN A 438 27.95 -4.80 4.42
C GLN A 438 26.60 -5.52 4.55
N SER A 439 25.56 -4.77 4.94
CA SER A 439 24.23 -5.32 5.20
C SER A 439 23.13 -4.27 5.04
N TYR A 440 21.89 -4.73 4.92
CA TYR A 440 20.70 -3.89 4.94
C TYR A 440 19.54 -4.69 5.53
N GLY A 441 18.64 -4.05 6.26
CA GLY A 441 17.53 -4.74 6.92
C GLY A 441 16.92 -3.94 8.05
N TYR A 442 16.00 -4.56 8.77
CA TYR A 442 15.47 -4.02 10.01
C TYR A 442 16.44 -4.29 11.15
N CYS A 443 16.76 -3.25 11.93
CA CYS A 443 17.57 -3.35 13.13
C CYS A 443 16.84 -2.74 14.33
N ARG A 444 17.10 -3.32 15.52
CA ARG A 444 16.56 -2.84 16.80
C ARG A 444 17.35 -1.66 17.36
N SER A 445 18.62 -1.56 17.02
CA SER A 445 19.48 -0.47 17.49
C SER A 445 19.19 0.82 16.71
N PRO A 446 19.09 1.97 17.39
CA PRO A 446 18.92 3.24 16.72
C PRO A 446 20.14 3.52 15.81
N PRO A 447 19.92 3.86 14.54
CA PRO A 447 21.00 4.19 13.60
C PRO A 447 21.64 5.55 13.94
N ASN A 448 22.92 5.70 13.63
CA ASN A 448 23.71 6.87 14.03
C ASN A 448 23.64 8.05 13.05
N VAL A 449 23.19 7.81 11.81
CA VAL A 449 23.25 8.82 10.72
C VAL A 449 22.00 8.73 9.85
N THR A 450 21.42 9.86 9.44
CA THR A 450 20.30 9.89 8.49
C THR A 450 20.78 10.04 7.05
N VAL A 451 19.96 9.67 6.06
CA VAL A 451 20.29 9.92 4.63
C VAL A 451 20.61 11.41 4.37
N GLN A 452 19.92 12.33 5.03
CA GLN A 452 20.17 13.78 4.89
C GLN A 452 21.56 14.16 5.41
N ASP A 453 22.00 13.57 6.52
CA ASP A 453 23.34 13.83 7.06
C ASP A 453 24.43 13.36 6.11
N VAL A 454 24.19 12.23 5.40
CA VAL A 454 25.11 11.73 4.37
C VAL A 454 25.16 12.64 3.16
N LEU A 455 24.00 13.06 2.65
CA LEU A 455 23.92 13.95 1.48
C LEU A 455 24.48 15.34 1.78
N GLY A 456 24.33 15.83 3.01
CA GLY A 456 24.87 17.11 3.48
C GLY A 456 26.34 17.06 3.90
N GLY A 457 27.02 15.92 3.78
CA GLY A 457 28.44 15.78 4.13
C GLY A 457 28.75 15.86 5.64
N ARG A 458 27.75 15.69 6.51
CA ARG A 458 27.90 15.80 7.98
C ARG A 458 28.44 14.53 8.65
N THR A 459 29.11 13.67 7.91
CA THR A 459 29.47 12.29 8.31
C THR A 459 30.72 12.18 9.18
N SER A 460 31.30 13.30 9.64
CA SER A 460 32.58 13.35 10.34
C SER A 460 32.57 12.82 11.79
N GLY A 461 31.44 12.40 12.34
CA GLY A 461 31.33 11.89 13.71
C GLY A 461 30.46 10.64 13.92
N GLY A 462 30.04 9.96 12.86
CA GLY A 462 29.03 8.89 12.93
C GLY A 462 29.54 7.46 12.72
N SER A 463 30.86 7.22 12.75
CA SER A 463 31.39 5.85 12.71
C SER A 463 31.28 5.20 14.08
N ASP A 464 30.69 4.01 14.16
CA ASP A 464 30.83 3.16 15.35
C ASP A 464 32.31 2.88 15.63
N GLU A 465 32.65 2.44 16.85
CA GLU A 465 34.03 2.07 17.24
C GLU A 465 34.68 1.08 16.25
N ASP A 466 33.86 0.30 15.53
CA ASP A 466 34.22 -0.67 14.49
C ASP A 466 34.45 -0.08 13.08
N GLY A 467 34.34 1.23 12.90
CA GLY A 467 34.44 1.89 11.59
C GLY A 467 33.23 1.67 10.67
N SER A 468 32.13 1.10 11.17
CA SER A 468 30.87 0.99 10.43
C SER A 468 30.08 2.30 10.41
N MET A 469 29.34 2.50 9.34
CA MET A 469 28.36 3.58 9.20
C MET A 469 26.99 3.00 8.88
N THR A 470 26.05 3.21 9.79
CA THR A 470 24.67 2.76 9.62
C THR A 470 23.78 3.95 9.28
N VAL A 471 23.21 3.93 8.08
CA VAL A 471 22.35 4.99 7.54
C VAL A 471 20.88 4.61 7.75
N HIS A 472 20.16 5.49 8.43
CA HIS A 472 18.72 5.41 8.66
C HIS A 472 17.94 5.73 7.39
N LEU A 473 17.12 4.79 6.90
CA LEU A 473 16.28 5.00 5.73
C LEU A 473 14.84 5.38 6.11
N CYS A 474 14.21 4.59 6.97
CA CYS A 474 12.89 4.87 7.50
C CYS A 474 12.62 4.07 8.78
N ARG A 475 11.81 4.64 9.68
CA ARG A 475 11.29 3.93 10.86
C ARG A 475 10.05 3.14 10.48
N GLU A 476 9.92 1.89 10.94
CA GLU A 476 8.67 1.14 10.86
C GLU A 476 7.75 1.58 12.00
N THR A 477 7.10 2.74 11.87
CA THR A 477 6.40 3.40 12.98
C THR A 477 5.16 2.67 13.51
N LEU A 478 4.69 1.62 12.84
CA LEU A 478 3.39 1.04 13.14
C LEU A 478 3.42 -0.05 14.23
N TYR A 479 4.49 -0.85 14.36
CA TYR A 479 4.45 -2.04 15.25
C TYR A 479 5.77 -2.42 15.95
N MET A 480 6.89 -1.90 15.48
CA MET A 480 8.19 -2.22 16.05
C MET A 480 9.01 -0.93 16.13
N ASP A 481 9.77 -0.74 17.19
CA ASP A 481 10.85 0.25 17.23
C ASP A 481 12.05 -0.23 16.39
N HIS A 482 11.78 -0.76 15.19
CA HIS A 482 12.77 -1.18 14.22
C HIS A 482 13.02 -0.09 13.21
N TRP A 483 14.29 0.04 12.87
CA TRP A 483 14.78 0.96 11.88
C TRP A 483 15.16 0.16 10.65
N TYR A 484 14.68 0.56 9.48
CA TYR A 484 15.23 0.03 8.24
C TYR A 484 16.51 0.81 7.94
N SER A 485 17.64 0.11 7.94
CA SER A 485 18.96 0.72 7.76
C SER A 485 19.80 0.03 6.70
N ILE A 486 20.80 0.76 6.23
CA ILE A 486 21.90 0.22 5.41
C ILE A 486 23.20 0.45 6.18
N THR A 487 24.00 -0.59 6.32
CA THR A 487 25.29 -0.52 7.00
C THR A 487 26.44 -0.68 6.02
N PHE A 488 27.41 0.23 6.14
CA PHE A 488 28.63 0.30 5.36
C PHE A 488 29.85 0.06 6.24
N LYS A 489 30.89 -0.58 5.69
CA LYS A 489 32.21 -0.70 6.32
C LYS A 489 33.31 -0.31 5.33
N TYR A 490 34.45 0.14 5.85
CA TYR A 490 35.63 0.47 5.04
C TYR A 490 36.20 -0.74 4.30
#